data_AF-A0A970NZI3-F1
#
_entry.id   AF-A0A970NZI3-F1
#
_cell.length_a   1.000
_cell.length_b   1.000
_cell.length_c   1.000
_cell.angle_alpha   90.00
_cell.angle_beta   90.00
_cell.angle_gamma   90.00
#
_symmetry.space_group_name_H-M   'P 1'
#
loop_
_entity.id
_entity.type
_entity.pdbx_description
1 polymer ?
#
loop_
_entity_poly.entity_id
_entity_poly.type
_entity_poly.pdbx_seq_one_letter_code
_entity_poly.pdbx_strand_id
1 'polypeptide(L)'
;MVLWEKRGVFLRELNGNAQLVVALSYVLRQPVHHGVSHSPFNYPFSSINCYFREELGKNEIVHCIPDAMIASYLPRRATIPPRFKMGYNGMFTRESVTEHRLTELQYGTYGTFSFYMTRRSSEQWREEQLRNNAGVQPLVLGDIEEGLLAHDPEGAASLRTMQSNESKKFLLPANDDLALCKIIDRIVLHEFRLPSVYQLADGQRAKLAQRLLTRHHAHMDQIRRCLYFK
;
A
#
# COMPACT_ATOMS: atom_id res chain seq x y z
N MET A 1 -22.22 -11.18 -22.12
CA MET A 1 -22.65 -10.33 -23.26
C MET A 1 -22.25 -8.91 -22.91
N VAL A 2 -21.37 -8.34 -23.73
CA VAL A 2 -20.61 -7.11 -23.44
C VAL A 2 -21.49 -5.88 -23.56
N LEU A 3 -21.43 -4.97 -22.59
CA LEU A 3 -21.68 -3.55 -22.83
C LEU A 3 -20.71 -2.75 -21.96
N TRP A 4 -19.61 -2.34 -22.58
CA TRP A 4 -18.81 -1.22 -22.11
C TRP A 4 -19.73 0.01 -22.08
N GLU A 5 -19.98 0.57 -20.90
CA GLU A 5 -20.68 1.84 -20.77
C GLU A 5 -19.82 2.86 -20.03
N LYS A 6 -19.11 3.67 -20.84
CA LYS A 6 -18.62 5.03 -20.57
C LYS A 6 -17.97 5.31 -19.21
N ARG A 7 -16.65 5.09 -19.16
CA ARG A 7 -15.55 5.83 -18.47
C ARG A 7 -14.45 4.81 -18.20
N GLY A 8 -13.18 5.15 -18.41
CA GLY A 8 -12.02 4.23 -18.32
C GLY A 8 -11.86 3.54 -16.97
N VAL A 9 -12.69 2.53 -16.71
CA VAL A 9 -12.80 1.75 -15.49
C VAL A 9 -12.74 0.29 -15.89
N PHE A 10 -11.85 -0.47 -15.25
CA PHE A 10 -11.70 -1.90 -15.46
C PHE A 10 -12.74 -2.67 -14.63
N LEU A 11 -13.44 -3.62 -15.27
CA LEU A 11 -14.41 -4.49 -14.63
C LEU A 11 -14.06 -5.95 -14.92
N ARG A 12 -14.00 -6.77 -13.87
CA ARG A 12 -13.79 -8.21 -13.96
C ARG A 12 -14.69 -8.94 -12.99
N GLU A 13 -15.41 -9.93 -13.48
CA GLU A 13 -16.22 -10.83 -12.65
C GLU A 13 -15.33 -11.84 -11.94
N LEU A 14 -15.60 -12.07 -10.66
CA LEU A 14 -14.87 -12.99 -9.81
C LEU A 14 -15.73 -14.22 -9.52
N ASN A 15 -15.21 -15.39 -9.88
CA ASN A 15 -15.87 -16.67 -9.75
C ASN A 15 -15.36 -17.43 -8.53
N GLY A 16 -16.14 -17.37 -7.45
CA GLY A 16 -15.90 -18.12 -6.22
C GLY A 16 -14.95 -17.43 -5.24
N ASN A 17 -14.90 -17.98 -4.02
CA ASN A 17 -14.19 -17.35 -2.90
C ASN A 17 -12.67 -17.23 -3.15
N ALA A 18 -12.06 -18.22 -3.79
CA ALA A 18 -10.61 -18.20 -4.03
C ALA A 18 -10.17 -17.00 -4.89
N GLN A 19 -10.93 -16.66 -5.95
CA GLN A 19 -10.65 -15.46 -6.75
C GLN A 19 -10.96 -14.17 -5.98
N LEU A 20 -12.02 -14.17 -5.16
CA LEU A 20 -12.38 -13.02 -4.33
C LEU A 20 -11.28 -12.67 -3.33
N VAL A 21 -10.76 -13.66 -2.61
CA VAL A 21 -9.65 -13.48 -1.66
C VAL A 21 -8.41 -12.94 -2.37
N VAL A 22 -8.09 -13.48 -3.56
CA VAL A 22 -6.97 -13.00 -4.39
C VAL A 22 -7.15 -11.54 -4.80
N ALA A 23 -8.33 -11.17 -5.31
CA ALA A 23 -8.62 -9.79 -5.73
C ALA A 23 -8.58 -8.81 -4.55
N LEU A 24 -9.17 -9.17 -3.41
CA LEU A 24 -9.10 -8.38 -2.17
C LEU A 24 -7.64 -8.19 -1.74
N SER A 25 -6.85 -9.27 -1.74
CA SER A 25 -5.44 -9.21 -1.37
C SER A 25 -4.63 -8.35 -2.32
N TYR A 26 -4.89 -8.40 -3.62
CA TYR A 26 -4.27 -7.52 -4.60
C TYR A 26 -4.55 -6.04 -4.27
N VAL A 27 -5.82 -5.66 -4.04
CA VAL A 27 -6.20 -4.27 -3.72
C VAL A 27 -5.49 -3.79 -2.45
N LEU A 28 -5.49 -4.60 -1.40
CA LEU A 28 -4.86 -4.24 -0.13
C LEU A 28 -3.34 -4.14 -0.23
N ARG A 29 -2.73 -4.87 -1.17
CA ARG A 29 -1.27 -4.91 -1.40
C ARG A 29 -0.79 -3.95 -2.49
N GLN A 30 -1.66 -3.20 -3.16
CA GLN A 30 -1.27 -2.13 -4.09
C GLN A 30 -0.13 -1.23 -3.59
N PRO A 31 -0.12 -0.73 -2.34
CA PRO A 31 0.99 0.09 -1.88
C PRO A 31 2.34 -0.64 -1.87
N VAL A 32 2.37 -1.96 -1.74
CA VAL A 32 3.59 -2.76 -1.91
C VAL A 32 3.92 -2.96 -3.38
N HIS A 33 2.93 -3.33 -4.20
CA HIS A 33 3.12 -3.51 -5.64
C HIS A 33 3.69 -2.26 -6.31
N HIS A 34 3.23 -1.07 -5.93
CA HIS A 34 3.72 0.20 -6.47
C HIS A 34 4.94 0.77 -5.73
N GLY A 35 5.50 0.05 -4.76
CA GLY A 35 6.70 0.49 -4.05
C GLY A 35 6.47 1.71 -3.14
N VAL A 36 5.23 1.96 -2.73
CA VAL A 36 4.84 3.07 -1.84
C VAL A 36 5.09 2.72 -0.37
N SER A 37 4.92 1.45 -0.01
CA SER A 37 5.14 0.96 1.36
C SER A 37 5.80 -0.41 1.38
N HIS A 38 6.60 -0.69 2.42
CA HIS A 38 7.20 -2.00 2.65
C HIS A 38 6.21 -3.06 3.09
N SER A 39 5.12 -2.63 3.71
CA SER A 39 4.10 -3.48 4.26
C SER A 39 2.74 -2.86 3.94
N PRO A 40 1.76 -3.66 3.52
CA PRO A 40 0.40 -3.16 3.29
C PRO A 40 -0.16 -2.43 4.52
N PHE A 41 0.15 -2.92 5.72
CA PHE A 41 -0.31 -2.40 7.01
C PHE A 41 0.14 -0.96 7.31
N ASN A 42 1.23 -0.52 6.68
CA ASN A 42 1.82 0.80 6.92
C ASN A 42 1.28 1.87 5.97
N TYR A 43 0.44 1.49 5.01
CA TYR A 43 -0.18 2.47 4.12
C TYR A 43 -1.44 3.05 4.78
N PRO A 44 -1.46 4.35 5.14
CA PRO A 44 -2.53 4.92 5.93
C PRO A 44 -3.83 5.11 5.14
N PHE A 45 -3.78 5.09 3.81
CA PHE A 45 -4.93 5.32 2.92
C PHE A 45 -5.59 4.02 2.44
N SER A 46 -5.41 2.93 3.19
CA SER A 46 -6.05 1.63 2.93
C SER A 46 -6.96 1.22 4.09
N SER A 47 -7.97 0.40 3.78
CA SER A 47 -8.86 -0.23 4.75
C SER A 47 -8.24 -1.44 5.46
N ILE A 48 -7.01 -1.83 5.12
CA ILE A 48 -6.34 -3.02 5.68
C ILE A 48 -6.33 -3.05 7.21
N ASN A 49 -6.24 -1.89 7.84
CA ASN A 49 -6.17 -1.74 9.30
C ASN A 49 -7.54 -1.74 9.98
N CYS A 50 -8.62 -1.88 9.20
CA CYS A 50 -9.99 -2.03 9.70
C CYS A 50 -10.38 -3.50 9.91
N TYR A 51 -9.57 -4.45 9.43
CA TYR A 51 -9.83 -5.89 9.52
C TYR A 51 -8.96 -6.51 10.62
N PHE A 52 -9.50 -7.49 11.36
CA PHE A 52 -8.79 -8.21 12.45
C PHE A 52 -8.15 -7.24 13.46
N ARG A 53 -8.92 -6.23 13.88
CA ARG A 53 -8.42 -5.11 14.70
C ARG A 53 -7.87 -5.58 16.04
N GLU A 54 -8.52 -6.56 16.65
CA GLU A 54 -8.12 -7.11 17.94
C GLU A 54 -6.75 -7.76 17.84
N GLU A 55 -6.55 -8.59 16.82
CA GLU A 55 -5.28 -9.28 16.55
C GLU A 55 -4.17 -8.32 16.10
N LEU A 56 -4.53 -7.23 15.42
CA LEU A 56 -3.60 -6.16 15.06
C LEU A 56 -3.27 -5.20 16.21
N GLY A 57 -3.93 -5.34 17.38
CA GLY A 57 -3.78 -4.41 18.50
C GLY A 57 -4.31 -3.00 18.19
N LYS A 58 -5.20 -2.86 17.21
CA LYS A 58 -5.77 -1.58 16.72
C LYS A 58 -7.14 -1.30 17.31
N ASN A 59 -7.29 -1.57 18.60
CA ASN A 59 -8.53 -1.34 19.35
C ASN A 59 -8.69 0.13 19.78
N GLU A 60 -8.09 1.07 19.07
CA GLU A 60 -8.28 2.50 19.34
C GLU A 60 -9.78 2.83 19.34
N ILE A 61 -10.22 3.42 20.45
CA ILE A 61 -11.57 3.95 20.59
C ILE A 61 -11.65 5.15 19.65
N VAL A 62 -12.27 4.96 18.49
CA VAL A 62 -12.54 6.06 17.58
C VAL A 62 -13.59 6.96 18.25
N HIS A 63 -13.14 8.10 18.76
CA HIS A 63 -14.01 9.10 19.36
C HIS A 63 -14.92 9.69 18.28
N CYS A 64 -16.14 9.17 18.22
CA CYS A 64 -17.17 9.65 17.32
C CYS A 64 -17.91 10.84 17.95
N ILE A 65 -18.35 11.78 17.12
CA ILE A 65 -19.28 12.82 17.59
C ILE A 65 -20.65 12.19 17.85
N PRO A 66 -21.38 12.64 18.89
CA PRO A 66 -22.77 12.23 19.09
C PRO A 66 -23.66 12.60 17.90
N ASP A 67 -24.68 11.79 17.62
CA ASP A 67 -25.60 11.99 16.49
C ASP A 67 -26.28 13.37 16.50
N ALA A 68 -26.52 13.94 17.68
CA ALA A 68 -27.08 15.30 17.82
C ALA A 68 -26.14 16.40 17.27
N MET A 69 -24.82 16.19 17.33
CA MET A 69 -23.82 17.14 16.82
C MET A 69 -23.51 16.93 15.33
N ILE A 70 -23.84 15.77 14.76
CA ILE A 70 -23.61 15.48 13.34
C ILE A 70 -24.24 16.55 12.44
N ALA A 71 -25.43 17.05 12.79
CA ALA A 71 -26.14 18.05 12.01
C ALA A 71 -25.35 19.36 11.82
N SER A 72 -24.41 19.70 12.71
CA SER A 72 -23.56 20.90 12.55
C SER A 72 -22.46 20.73 11.50
N TYR A 73 -22.12 19.50 11.13
CA TYR A 73 -21.10 19.17 10.14
C TYR A 73 -21.68 18.99 8.73
N LEU A 74 -22.99 18.94 8.59
CA LEU A 74 -23.67 18.63 7.34
C LEU A 74 -24.43 19.83 6.77
N PRO A 75 -24.58 19.92 5.45
CA PRO A 75 -25.55 20.80 4.84
C PRO A 75 -26.96 20.51 5.35
N ARG A 76 -27.83 21.53 5.45
CA ARG A 76 -29.20 21.46 6.02
C ARG A 76 -30.12 20.34 5.49
N ARG A 77 -29.79 19.71 4.36
CA ARG A 77 -30.59 18.64 3.73
C ARG A 77 -29.87 17.29 3.65
N ALA A 78 -28.64 17.20 4.16
CA ALA A 78 -27.88 15.96 4.10
C ALA A 78 -28.18 15.11 5.33
N THR A 79 -28.43 13.83 5.10
CA THR A 79 -28.63 12.82 6.14
C THR A 79 -27.50 11.80 6.07
N ILE A 80 -26.98 11.40 7.22
CA ILE A 80 -25.98 10.33 7.29
C ILE A 80 -26.69 8.98 7.25
N PRO A 81 -26.20 8.01 6.46
CA PRO A 81 -26.75 6.66 6.49
C PRO A 81 -26.57 6.05 7.89
N PRO A 82 -27.52 5.27 8.44
CA PRO A 82 -27.53 4.88 9.85
C PRO A 82 -26.28 4.16 10.39
N ARG A 83 -25.52 3.48 9.52
CA ARG A 83 -24.29 2.76 9.89
C ARG A 83 -23.03 3.64 9.89
N PHE A 84 -23.14 4.88 9.42
CA PHE A 84 -22.02 5.78 9.25
C PHE A 84 -21.79 6.60 10.50
N LYS A 85 -20.56 6.55 11.00
CA LYS A 85 -20.10 7.32 12.15
C LYS A 85 -19.13 8.38 11.68
N MET A 86 -19.11 9.52 12.36
CA MET A 86 -18.24 10.65 12.06
C MET A 86 -17.34 10.95 13.26
N GLY A 87 -16.07 11.23 13.00
CA GLY A 87 -15.13 11.71 14.02
C GLY A 87 -15.25 13.22 14.23
N TYR A 88 -14.63 13.73 15.29
CA TYR A 88 -14.57 15.18 15.57
C TYR A 88 -13.87 16.00 14.47
N ASN A 89 -13.08 15.35 13.62
CA ASN A 89 -12.47 15.93 12.43
C ASN A 89 -13.45 16.09 11.24
N GLY A 90 -14.74 15.76 11.42
CA GLY A 90 -15.75 15.85 10.37
C GLY A 90 -15.64 14.77 9.29
N MET A 91 -14.76 13.78 9.46
CA MET A 91 -14.61 12.67 8.52
C MET A 91 -15.37 11.44 8.99
N PHE A 92 -15.89 10.66 8.03
CA PHE A 92 -16.44 9.34 8.33
C PHE A 92 -15.35 8.40 8.84
N THR A 93 -15.70 7.55 9.78
CA THR A 93 -14.79 6.50 10.23
C THR A 93 -14.60 5.47 9.10
N ARG A 94 -13.42 4.85 9.02
CA ARG A 94 -13.11 3.90 7.94
C ARG A 94 -13.96 2.65 8.04
N GLU A 95 -14.31 2.24 9.25
CA GLU A 95 -15.16 1.09 9.55
C GLU A 95 -16.58 1.28 9.04
N SER A 96 -17.06 2.52 8.95
CA SER A 96 -18.38 2.84 8.44
C SER A 96 -18.50 2.74 6.92
N VAL A 97 -17.37 2.89 6.21
CA VAL A 97 -17.29 2.76 4.76
C VAL A 97 -16.80 1.38 4.30
N THR A 98 -16.40 0.52 5.24
CA THR A 98 -15.83 -0.80 4.94
C THR A 98 -16.70 -1.93 5.49
N GLU A 99 -16.98 -2.92 4.65
CA GLU A 99 -17.68 -4.15 5.04
C GLU A 99 -16.72 -5.13 5.74
N HIS A 100 -16.05 -4.67 6.79
CA HIS A 100 -14.94 -5.37 7.47
C HIS A 100 -15.30 -6.80 7.88
N ARG A 101 -16.50 -7.03 8.45
CA ARG A 101 -16.95 -8.37 8.85
C ARG A 101 -17.07 -9.35 7.69
N LEU A 102 -17.55 -8.89 6.53
CA LEU A 102 -17.65 -9.73 5.34
C LEU A 102 -16.25 -10.05 4.82
N THR A 103 -15.35 -9.07 4.80
CA THR A 103 -13.97 -9.28 4.41
C THR A 103 -13.27 -10.28 5.34
N GLU A 104 -13.40 -10.12 6.66
CA GLU A 104 -12.87 -11.05 7.66
C GLU A 104 -13.40 -12.48 7.46
N LEU A 105 -14.70 -12.63 7.17
CA LEU A 105 -15.31 -13.93 6.88
C LEU A 105 -14.69 -14.60 5.65
N GLN A 106 -14.35 -13.85 4.59
CA GLN A 106 -13.71 -14.43 3.41
C GLN A 106 -12.32 -15.01 3.71
N TYR A 107 -11.56 -14.36 4.59
CA TYR A 107 -10.25 -14.85 5.04
C TYR A 107 -10.37 -15.92 6.14
N GLY A 108 -11.46 -15.92 6.89
CA GLY A 108 -11.77 -16.86 7.97
C GLY A 108 -10.97 -16.62 9.26
N THR A 109 -9.66 -16.39 9.16
CA THR A 109 -8.80 -16.12 10.32
C THR A 109 -7.77 -15.03 10.04
N TYR A 110 -7.30 -14.37 11.10
CA TYR A 110 -6.17 -13.44 11.01
C TYR A 110 -4.91 -14.10 10.44
N GLY A 111 -4.66 -15.38 10.78
CA GLY A 111 -3.53 -16.13 10.25
C GLY A 111 -3.57 -16.25 8.72
N THR A 112 -4.72 -16.63 8.17
CA THR A 112 -4.94 -16.65 6.72
C THR A 112 -4.77 -15.26 6.13
N PHE A 113 -5.41 -14.24 6.70
CA PHE A 113 -5.29 -12.87 6.22
C PHE A 113 -3.84 -12.36 6.18
N SER A 114 -3.11 -12.52 7.28
CA SER A 114 -1.70 -12.11 7.40
C SER A 114 -0.80 -12.86 6.41
N PHE A 115 -1.06 -14.16 6.20
CA PHE A 115 -0.38 -14.93 5.17
C PHE A 115 -0.59 -14.32 3.78
N TYR A 116 -1.83 -13.96 3.42
CA TYR A 116 -2.14 -13.33 2.14
C TYR A 116 -1.53 -11.92 1.97
N MET A 117 -1.36 -11.16 3.06
CA MET A 117 -0.76 -9.82 3.02
C MET A 117 0.77 -9.83 2.85
N THR A 118 1.44 -10.88 3.34
CA THR A 118 2.91 -10.97 3.39
C THR A 118 3.52 -11.87 2.31
N ARG A 119 2.74 -12.80 1.73
CA ARG A 119 3.21 -13.70 0.67
C ARG A 119 3.41 -13.01 -0.68
N ARG A 120 4.10 -13.68 -1.60
CA ARG A 120 4.32 -13.20 -2.99
C ARG A 120 3.13 -13.51 -3.90
N SER A 121 2.86 -12.65 -4.88
CA SER A 121 1.75 -12.75 -5.85
C SER A 121 2.00 -13.70 -7.02
N SER A 122 3.11 -14.44 -7.00
CA SER A 122 3.55 -15.29 -8.11
C SER A 122 2.82 -16.64 -8.13
N GLU A 123 3.39 -17.65 -8.82
CA GLU A 123 2.87 -19.00 -9.08
C GLU A 123 2.08 -19.66 -7.93
N GLN A 124 2.39 -19.34 -6.68
CA GLN A 124 1.68 -19.81 -5.50
C GLN A 124 0.18 -19.44 -5.49
N TRP A 125 -0.21 -18.28 -6.02
CA TRP A 125 -1.63 -17.92 -6.17
C TRP A 125 -2.36 -18.87 -7.11
N ARG A 126 -1.68 -19.32 -8.17
CA ARG A 126 -2.24 -20.22 -9.18
C ARG A 126 -2.43 -21.62 -8.61
N GLU A 127 -1.41 -22.17 -7.98
CA GLU A 127 -1.43 -23.54 -7.44
C GLU A 127 -2.48 -23.75 -6.34
N GLU A 128 -2.72 -22.74 -5.51
CA GLU A 128 -3.74 -22.82 -4.44
C GLU A 128 -5.16 -22.72 -4.99
N GLN A 129 -5.39 -21.82 -5.96
CA GLN A 129 -6.69 -21.72 -6.62
C GLN A 129 -7.05 -23.00 -7.36
N LEU A 130 -6.07 -23.64 -8.01
CA LEU A 130 -6.24 -24.94 -8.65
C LEU A 130 -6.52 -26.06 -7.64
N ARG A 131 -5.91 -26.02 -6.45
CA ARG A 131 -6.19 -26.98 -5.36
C ARG A 131 -7.58 -26.81 -4.75
N ASN A 132 -8.05 -25.57 -4.62
CA ASN A 132 -9.30 -25.27 -3.93
C ASN A 132 -10.54 -25.31 -4.85
N ASN A 133 -10.38 -25.08 -6.16
CA ASN A 133 -11.49 -25.03 -7.12
C ASN A 133 -11.08 -25.67 -8.46
N ALA A 134 -11.21 -26.99 -8.57
CA ALA A 134 -10.74 -27.82 -9.70
C ALA A 134 -11.40 -27.55 -11.09
N GLY A 135 -12.13 -26.45 -11.27
CA GLY A 135 -12.79 -26.11 -12.54
C GLY A 135 -12.84 -24.61 -12.87
N VAL A 136 -12.26 -23.75 -12.02
CA VAL A 136 -12.25 -22.30 -12.24
C VAL A 136 -10.85 -21.85 -12.64
N GLN A 137 -10.73 -21.07 -13.70
CA GLN A 137 -9.44 -20.52 -14.12
C GLN A 137 -8.85 -19.66 -12.98
N PRO A 138 -7.61 -19.92 -12.55
CA PRO A 138 -6.99 -19.17 -11.46
C PRO A 138 -6.74 -17.72 -11.88
N LEU A 139 -7.07 -16.79 -10.98
CA LEU A 139 -6.80 -15.36 -11.15
C LEU A 139 -5.34 -15.06 -10.80
N VAL A 140 -4.56 -14.53 -11.74
CA VAL A 140 -3.19 -14.05 -11.49
C VAL A 140 -3.06 -12.54 -11.65
N LEU A 141 -1.97 -11.96 -11.17
CA LEU A 141 -1.73 -10.51 -11.23
C LEU A 141 -1.89 -9.92 -12.64
N GLY A 142 -1.38 -10.62 -13.66
CA GLY A 142 -1.50 -10.19 -15.06
C GLY A 142 -2.94 -10.18 -15.57
N ASP A 143 -3.82 -10.99 -14.99
CA ASP A 143 -5.24 -11.02 -15.33
C ASP A 143 -5.99 -9.83 -14.73
N ILE A 144 -5.55 -9.35 -13.56
CA ILE A 144 -6.12 -8.18 -12.90
C ILE A 144 -5.65 -6.90 -13.60
N GLU A 145 -4.41 -6.88 -14.07
CA GLU A 145 -3.78 -5.77 -14.78
C GLU A 145 -3.92 -5.88 -16.30
N GLU A 146 -4.86 -6.68 -16.80
CA GLU A 146 -5.05 -6.91 -18.23
C GLU A 146 -5.29 -5.61 -19.00
N GLY A 147 -6.02 -4.66 -18.41
CA GLY A 147 -6.22 -3.33 -18.98
C GLY A 147 -4.92 -2.52 -19.08
N LEU A 148 -4.01 -2.67 -18.12
CA LEU A 148 -2.67 -2.06 -18.18
C LEU A 148 -1.85 -2.69 -19.31
N LEU A 149 -1.87 -4.03 -19.42
CA LEU A 149 -1.14 -4.76 -20.45
C LEU A 149 -1.65 -4.51 -21.88
N ALA A 150 -2.96 -4.31 -22.03
CA ALA A 150 -3.59 -4.09 -23.33
C ALA A 150 -3.36 -2.68 -23.89
N HIS A 151 -3.13 -1.69 -23.01
CA HIS A 151 -3.06 -0.27 -23.38
C HIS A 151 -1.67 0.36 -23.22
N ASP A 152 -0.76 -0.28 -22.49
CA ASP A 152 0.60 0.21 -22.27
C ASP A 152 1.64 -0.76 -22.86
N PRO A 153 2.44 -0.36 -23.87
CA PRO A 153 3.56 -1.17 -24.36
C PRO A 153 4.62 -1.46 -23.28
N GLU A 154 4.65 -0.70 -22.19
CA GLU A 154 5.49 -0.95 -21.01
C GLU A 154 4.76 -1.74 -19.89
N GLY A 155 3.50 -2.13 -20.08
CA GLY A 155 2.69 -2.80 -19.06
C GLY A 155 3.35 -4.08 -18.51
N ALA A 156 4.06 -4.83 -19.37
CA ALA A 156 4.83 -6.00 -18.95
C ALA A 156 6.04 -5.65 -18.07
N ALA A 157 6.68 -4.50 -18.30
CA ALA A 157 7.76 -3.99 -17.44
C ALA A 157 7.21 -3.48 -16.10
N SER A 158 6.03 -2.86 -16.11
CA SER A 158 5.30 -2.45 -14.90
C SER A 158 4.95 -3.66 -14.02
N LEU A 159 4.41 -4.73 -14.59
CA LEU A 159 4.13 -5.98 -13.86
C LEU A 159 5.38 -6.60 -13.23
N ARG A 160 6.49 -6.64 -13.96
CA ARG A 160 7.77 -7.14 -13.42
C ARG A 160 8.25 -6.27 -12.27
N THR A 161 8.08 -4.95 -12.39
CA THR A 161 8.38 -4.00 -11.30
C THR A 161 7.52 -4.27 -10.08
N MET A 162 6.22 -4.49 -10.26
CA MET A 162 5.29 -4.80 -9.18
C MET A 162 5.68 -6.08 -8.43
N GLN A 163 5.98 -7.15 -9.16
CA GLN A 163 6.45 -8.41 -8.58
C GLN A 163 7.81 -8.25 -7.89
N SER A 164 8.71 -7.45 -8.46
CA SER A 164 10.01 -7.15 -7.86
C SER A 164 9.85 -6.42 -6.53
N ASN A 165 8.93 -5.45 -6.45
CA ASN A 165 8.69 -4.65 -5.24
C ASN A 165 8.25 -5.48 -4.04
N GLU A 166 7.53 -6.58 -4.26
CA GLU A 166 7.16 -7.53 -3.20
C GLU A 166 8.36 -8.28 -2.60
N SER A 167 9.45 -8.39 -3.38
CA SER A 167 10.66 -9.13 -3.00
C SER A 167 11.77 -8.22 -2.50
N LYS A 168 11.68 -6.91 -2.77
CA LYS A 168 12.69 -5.95 -2.35
C LYS A 168 12.71 -5.87 -0.83
N LYS A 169 13.91 -5.88 -0.24
CA LYS A 169 14.10 -5.27 1.08
C LYS A 169 13.77 -3.80 0.91
N PHE A 170 12.57 -3.43 1.29
CA PHE A 170 12.12 -2.06 1.25
C PHE A 170 12.94 -1.28 2.28
N LEU A 171 14.01 -0.68 1.80
CA LEU A 171 14.66 0.39 2.53
C LEU A 171 13.64 1.53 2.45
N LEU A 172 12.92 1.75 3.57
CA LEU A 172 12.00 2.87 3.71
C LEU A 172 12.65 4.06 2.99
N PRO A 173 11.97 4.66 1.98
CA PRO A 173 12.37 5.98 1.56
C PRO A 173 12.41 6.78 2.85
N ALA A 174 13.46 7.57 3.03
CA ALA A 174 13.46 8.53 4.10
C ALA A 174 12.35 9.53 3.77
N ASN A 175 11.12 9.20 4.14
CA ASN A 175 9.92 10.00 3.90
C ASN A 175 10.03 11.37 4.60
N ASP A 176 10.98 11.48 5.53
CA ASP A 176 11.36 12.67 6.24
C ASP A 176 12.86 12.94 6.05
N ASP A 177 13.21 14.20 5.81
CA ASP A 177 14.58 14.68 5.70
C ASP A 177 15.38 14.32 6.97
N LEU A 178 14.74 14.27 8.14
CA LEU A 178 15.37 13.84 9.39
C LEU A 178 15.77 12.36 9.37
N ALA A 179 14.97 11.50 8.77
CA ALA A 179 15.30 10.09 8.61
C ALA A 179 16.46 9.91 7.63
N LEU A 180 16.52 10.74 6.58
CA LEU A 180 17.60 10.74 5.59
C LEU A 180 18.91 11.20 6.24
N CYS A 181 18.87 12.27 7.03
CA CYS A 181 20.01 12.77 7.80
C CYS A 181 20.55 11.71 8.76
N LYS A 182 19.69 10.97 9.49
CA LYS A 182 20.14 9.87 10.36
C LYS A 182 20.84 8.73 9.60
N ILE A 183 20.35 8.41 8.40
CA ILE A 183 20.98 7.42 7.53
C ILE A 183 22.35 7.92 7.06
N ILE A 184 22.43 9.19 6.66
CA ILE A 184 23.67 9.87 6.29
C ILE A 184 24.64 9.83 7.47
N ASP A 185 24.26 10.27 8.66
CA ASP A 185 25.14 10.28 9.83
C ASP A 185 25.69 8.88 10.17
N ARG A 186 24.83 7.84 10.08
CA ARG A 186 25.22 6.46 10.40
C ARG A 186 26.14 5.83 9.35
N ILE A 187 25.97 6.16 8.07
CA ILE A 187 26.76 5.59 6.97
C ILE A 187 28.01 6.41 6.71
N VAL A 188 27.88 7.74 6.63
CA VAL A 188 28.89 8.68 6.14
C VAL A 188 29.97 8.96 7.17
N LEU A 189 29.59 9.26 8.41
CA LEU A 189 30.57 9.61 9.45
C LEU A 189 31.47 8.41 9.77
N HIS A 190 30.88 7.21 9.73
CA HIS A 190 31.60 5.97 10.02
C HIS A 190 32.44 5.47 8.84
N GLU A 191 31.96 5.57 7.60
CA GLU A 191 32.67 5.07 6.41
C GLU A 191 33.81 6.00 5.99
N PHE A 192 33.63 7.33 6.10
CA PHE A 192 34.65 8.33 5.74
C PHE A 192 35.49 8.82 6.93
N ARG A 193 35.19 8.35 8.17
CA ARG A 193 35.83 8.81 9.42
C ARG A 193 35.81 10.33 9.59
N LEU A 194 34.74 10.96 9.12
CA LEU A 194 34.54 12.40 9.24
C LEU A 194 33.53 12.71 10.34
N PRO A 195 33.66 13.84 11.05
CA PRO A 195 32.75 14.25 12.11
C PRO A 195 31.48 14.92 11.59
N SER A 196 31.44 15.38 10.33
CA SER A 196 30.24 16.02 9.76
C SER A 196 30.18 15.95 8.24
N VAL A 197 28.95 15.98 7.71
CA VAL A 197 28.61 15.97 6.28
C VAL A 197 29.18 17.18 5.54
N TYR A 198 29.38 18.32 6.23
CA TYR A 198 29.98 19.53 5.65
C TYR A 198 31.45 19.38 5.23
N GLN A 199 32.14 18.34 5.72
CA GLN A 199 33.54 18.09 5.40
C GLN A 199 33.72 17.16 4.19
N LEU A 200 32.62 16.72 3.57
CA LEU A 200 32.69 15.90 2.36
C LEU A 200 33.24 16.70 1.18
N ALA A 201 34.18 16.11 0.44
CA ALA A 201 34.59 16.62 -0.86
C ALA A 201 33.50 16.37 -1.92
N ASP A 202 33.48 17.14 -3.00
CA ASP A 202 32.42 17.06 -4.01
C ASP A 202 32.31 15.67 -4.67
N GLY A 203 33.44 15.00 -4.89
CA GLY A 203 33.46 13.61 -5.38
C GLY A 203 32.87 12.59 -4.39
N GLN A 204 33.03 12.81 -3.08
CA GLN A 204 32.42 11.97 -2.05
C GLN A 204 30.91 12.24 -1.93
N ARG A 205 30.49 13.51 -2.05
CA ARG A 205 29.06 13.87 -2.09
C ARG A 205 28.35 13.26 -3.29
N ALA A 206 28.95 13.29 -4.48
CA ALA A 206 28.38 12.68 -5.67
C ALA A 206 28.21 11.15 -5.52
N LYS A 207 29.23 10.47 -4.99
CA LYS A 207 29.17 9.02 -4.72
C LYS A 207 28.09 8.66 -3.70
N LEU A 208 27.96 9.48 -2.66
CA LEU A 208 26.94 9.31 -1.63
C LEU A 208 25.53 9.59 -2.17
N ALA A 209 25.34 10.66 -2.93
CA ALA A 209 24.08 10.99 -3.58
C ALA A 209 23.61 9.86 -4.50
N GLN A 210 24.51 9.32 -5.33
CA GLN A 210 24.20 8.17 -6.18
C GLN A 210 23.74 6.95 -5.37
N ARG A 211 24.35 6.72 -4.21
CA ARG A 211 24.00 5.61 -3.31
C ARG A 211 22.66 5.84 -2.60
N LEU A 212 22.37 7.07 -2.18
CA LEU A 212 21.06 7.43 -1.60
C LEU A 212 19.94 7.30 -2.64
N LEU A 213 20.22 7.66 -3.89
CA LEU A 213 19.26 7.55 -5.00
C LEU A 213 19.00 6.09 -5.38
N THR A 214 20.06 5.27 -5.48
CA THR A 214 19.95 3.87 -5.95
C THR A 214 19.55 2.89 -4.86
N ARG A 215 20.01 3.06 -3.61
CA ARG A 215 19.76 2.12 -2.52
C ARG A 215 18.67 2.58 -1.56
N HIS A 216 18.53 3.89 -1.33
CA HIS A 216 17.58 4.42 -0.37
C HIS A 216 16.39 5.13 -1.02
N HIS A 217 16.34 5.14 -2.36
CA HIS A 217 15.26 5.74 -3.17
C HIS A 217 14.86 7.14 -2.71
N ALA A 218 15.82 7.93 -2.19
CA ALA A 218 15.56 9.29 -1.74
C ALA A 218 15.33 10.21 -2.95
N HIS A 219 14.40 11.15 -2.81
CA HIS A 219 14.18 12.15 -3.86
C HIS A 219 15.39 13.09 -3.99
N MET A 220 15.71 13.50 -5.21
CA MET A 220 16.83 14.41 -5.47
C MET A 220 16.73 15.73 -4.70
N ASP A 221 15.52 16.24 -4.48
CA ASP A 221 15.33 17.46 -3.70
C ASP A 221 15.65 17.25 -2.21
N GLN A 222 15.36 16.08 -1.65
CA GLN A 222 15.74 15.73 -0.28
C GLN A 222 17.25 15.53 -0.17
N ILE A 223 17.85 14.84 -1.15
CA ILE A 223 19.31 14.64 -1.21
C ILE A 223 20.03 16.00 -1.27
N ARG A 224 19.54 16.95 -2.09
CA ARG A 224 20.11 18.30 -2.19
C ARG A 224 20.07 19.04 -0.87
N ARG A 225 18.94 18.98 -0.15
CA ARG A 225 18.78 19.60 1.18
C ARG A 225 19.67 18.95 2.24
N CYS A 226 19.72 17.62 2.29
CA CYS A 226 20.49 16.90 3.31
C CYS A 226 22.01 16.90 3.06
N LEU A 227 22.46 16.93 1.80
CA LEU A 227 23.89 16.93 1.45
C LEU A 227 24.45 18.31 1.07
N TYR A 228 23.63 19.37 1.15
CA TYR A 228 24.01 20.74 0.76
C TYR A 228 24.66 20.81 -0.62
N PHE A 229 23.99 20.24 -1.64
CA PHE A 229 24.37 20.52 -3.03
C PHE A 229 24.04 21.99 -3.34
N LYS A 230 25.05 22.76 -3.76
CA LYS A 230 24.81 24.02 -4.47
C LYS A 230 24.40 23.73 -5.90
#